data_AF-A0A7J6FED0-F1
#
_entry.id   AF-A0A7J6FED0-F1
#
_cell.length_a   1.000
_cell.length_b   1.000
_cell.length_c   1.000
_cell.angle_alpha   90.00
_cell.angle_beta   90.00
_cell.angle_gamma   90.00
#
_symmetry.space_group_name_H-M   'P 1'
#
loop_
_entity.id
_entity.type
_entity.pdbx_description
1 polymer ?
#
loop_
_entity_poly.entity_id
_entity_poly.type
_entity_poly.pdbx_seq_one_letter_code
_entity_poly.pdbx_strand_id
1 'polypeptide(L)'
;MANEGVMVATVNSGLWNNKAMCGKRYRIRCVGPTNPGVPRPCTRKSVVVMVTNYCPGCDGFDLSREAFSTIANTYIITLINCINNYNN
;
A
#
# COMPACT_ATOMS: atom_id res chain seq x y z
N MET A 1 -5.40 20.43 7.43
CA MET A 1 -4.40 19.58 6.74
C MET A 1 -4.05 18.46 7.71
N ALA A 2 -4.73 17.33 7.65
CA ALA A 2 -4.51 16.23 8.58
C ALA A 2 -4.43 14.95 7.76
N ASN A 3 -3.40 14.14 8.01
CA ASN A 3 -3.14 12.80 7.45
C ASN A 3 -2.15 12.67 6.29
N GLU A 4 -1.53 13.75 5.79
CA GLU A 4 -0.54 13.63 4.69
C GLU A 4 0.70 12.82 5.07
N GLY A 5 1.11 12.83 6.35
CA GLY A 5 2.20 11.98 6.85
C GLY A 5 1.82 10.55 7.18
N VAL A 6 0.52 10.22 7.19
CA VAL A 6 0.00 8.90 7.60
C VAL A 6 -0.48 8.10 6.39
N MET A 7 -1.14 8.74 5.43
CA MET A 7 -1.62 8.10 4.20
C MET A 7 -0.58 8.23 3.09
N VAL A 8 0.46 7.41 3.18
CA VAL A 8 1.61 7.45 2.27
C VAL A 8 1.82 6.11 1.57
N ALA A 9 2.58 6.14 0.48
CA ALA A 9 3.02 4.96 -0.23
C ALA A 9 4.46 5.11 -0.72
N THR A 10 5.15 3.98 -0.82
CA THR A 10 6.36 3.85 -1.63
C THR A 10 6.00 3.14 -2.95
N VAL A 11 6.84 3.31 -3.97
CA VAL A 11 6.59 2.69 -5.28
C VAL A 11 7.80 1.99 -5.84
N ASN A 12 7.57 0.95 -6.62
CA ASN A 12 8.62 0.15 -7.25
C ASN A 12 9.31 0.84 -8.44
N SER A 13 10.35 0.19 -8.98
CA SER A 13 11.20 0.73 -10.06
C SER A 13 10.42 1.05 -11.32
N GLY A 14 9.44 0.22 -11.67
CA GLY A 14 8.57 0.43 -12.83
C GLY A 14 7.69 1.67 -12.70
N LEU A 15 7.36 2.07 -11.46
CA LEU A 15 6.51 3.23 -11.19
C LEU A 15 7.33 4.49 -10.89
N TRP A 16 8.44 4.38 -10.14
CA TRP A 16 9.19 5.53 -9.61
C TRP A 16 9.52 6.60 -10.65
N ASN A 17 9.83 6.17 -11.89
CA ASN A 17 10.02 7.01 -13.07
C ASN A 17 10.91 8.23 -12.79
N ASN A 18 12.16 8.00 -12.38
CA ASN A 18 13.13 9.07 -12.08
C ASN A 18 12.58 10.16 -11.14
N LYS A 19 11.93 9.75 -10.04
CA LYS A 19 11.27 10.62 -9.04
C LYS A 19 10.01 11.33 -9.53
N ALA A 20 9.55 11.12 -10.77
CA ALA A 20 8.34 11.77 -11.30
C ALA A 20 7.04 11.34 -10.58
N MET A 21 7.09 10.27 -9.79
CA MET A 21 5.97 9.87 -8.92
C MET A 21 5.99 10.53 -7.55
N CYS A 22 7.13 11.01 -7.05
CA CYS A 22 7.23 11.59 -5.71
C CYS A 22 6.30 12.80 -5.56
N GLY A 23 5.58 12.88 -4.44
CA GLY A 23 4.62 13.94 -4.14
C GLY A 23 3.26 13.80 -4.84
N LYS A 24 3.10 12.88 -5.80
CA LYS A 24 1.81 12.64 -6.45
C LYS A 24 0.85 11.90 -5.53
N ARG A 25 -0.45 12.19 -5.70
CA ARG A 25 -1.53 11.53 -4.94
C ARG A 25 -2.35 10.60 -5.82
N TYR A 26 -2.67 9.44 -5.28
CA TYR A 26 -3.45 8.42 -5.98
C TYR A 26 -4.58 7.89 -5.11
N ARG A 27 -5.74 7.68 -5.73
CA ARG A 27 -6.86 7.00 -5.10
C ARG A 27 -6.73 5.50 -5.33
N ILE A 28 -6.48 4.74 -4.27
CA ILE A 28 -6.26 3.30 -4.30
C ILE A 28 -7.51 2.58 -3.80
N ARG A 29 -7.83 1.43 -4.42
CA ARG A 29 -8.92 0.55 -4.03
C ARG A 29 -8.46 -0.90 -4.10
N CYS A 30 -8.77 -1.68 -3.07
CA CYS A 30 -8.63 -3.13 -3.11
C CYS A 30 -9.73 -3.73 -4.00
N VAL A 31 -9.34 -4.50 -5.02
CA VAL A 31 -10.25 -5.10 -6.01
C VAL A 31 -10.37 -6.62 -5.89
N GLY A 32 -9.45 -7.27 -5.17
CA GLY A 32 -9.46 -8.72 -5.00
C GLY A 32 -8.31 -9.21 -4.11
N PRO A 33 -8.22 -10.53 -3.90
CA PRO A 33 -7.14 -11.16 -3.16
C PRO A 33 -5.84 -11.19 -3.96
N THR A 34 -4.73 -10.96 -3.25
CA THR A 34 -3.38 -11.31 -3.73
C THR A 34 -3.01 -12.74 -3.35
N ASN A 35 -3.57 -13.27 -2.26
CA ASN A 35 -3.22 -14.58 -1.71
C ASN A 35 -4.38 -15.58 -1.82
N PRO A 36 -4.12 -16.82 -2.26
CA PRO A 36 -5.13 -17.88 -2.29
C PRO A 36 -5.73 -18.11 -0.90
N GLY A 37 -7.02 -18.44 -0.86
CA GLY A 37 -7.69 -18.83 0.39
C GLY A 37 -8.08 -17.70 1.35
N VAL A 38 -7.97 -16.43 0.95
CA VAL A 38 -8.45 -15.29 1.75
C VAL A 38 -9.89 -14.92 1.34
N PRO A 39 -10.94 -15.36 2.07
CA PRO A 39 -12.30 -14.98 1.77
C PRO A 39 -12.51 -13.51 2.16
N ARG A 40 -12.68 -12.63 1.16
CA ARG A 40 -13.03 -11.20 1.31
C ARG A 40 -11.91 -10.30 1.89
N PRO A 41 -10.79 -10.16 1.16
CA PRO A 41 -9.67 -9.34 1.57
C PRO A 41 -9.98 -7.83 1.54
N CYS A 42 -10.93 -7.38 0.72
CA CYS A 42 -11.19 -5.96 0.52
C CYS A 42 -12.35 -5.43 1.36
N THR A 43 -12.20 -4.23 1.91
CA THR A 43 -13.24 -3.53 2.69
C THR A 43 -14.28 -2.80 1.81
N ARG A 44 -14.07 -2.82 0.48
CA ARG A 44 -14.80 -2.03 -0.54
C ARG A 44 -14.60 -0.51 -0.44
N LYS A 45 -13.74 -0.02 0.45
CA LYS A 45 -13.38 1.39 0.56
C LYS A 45 -12.24 1.75 -0.39
N SER A 46 -11.98 3.04 -0.52
CA SER A 46 -10.80 3.59 -1.19
C SER A 46 -10.07 4.54 -0.25
N VAL A 47 -8.77 4.69 -0.46
CA VAL A 47 -7.91 5.64 0.26
C VAL A 47 -7.15 6.50 -0.74
N VAL A 48 -6.89 7.76 -0.39
CA VAL A 48 -5.96 8.61 -1.15
C VAL A 48 -4.63 8.60 -0.43
N VAL A 49 -3.55 8.26 -1.13
CA VAL A 49 -2.19 8.22 -0.60
C VAL A 49 -1.27 9.16 -1.37
N MET A 50 -0.23 9.66 -0.71
CA MET A 50 0.86 10.41 -1.33
C MET A 50 2.09 9.51 -1.49
N VAL A 51 2.70 9.52 -2.68
CA VAL A 51 3.96 8.79 -2.90
C VAL A 51 5.12 9.57 -2.28
N THR A 52 5.84 8.96 -1.34
CA THR A 52 6.92 9.62 -0.60
C THR A 52 8.30 9.04 -0.85
N ASN A 53 8.41 7.75 -1.19
CA ASN A 53 9.71 7.10 -1.37
C ASN A 53 9.72 6.02 -2.46
N TYR A 54 10.93 5.59 -2.80
CA TYR A 54 11.23 4.52 -3.72
C TYR A 54 11.44 3.19 -2.98
N CYS A 55 10.84 2.11 -3.47
CA CYS A 55 11.08 0.75 -2.97
C CYS A 55 11.45 -0.20 -4.13
N PRO A 56 12.74 -0.47 -4.39
CA PRO A 56 13.16 -1.31 -5.50
C PRO A 56 12.68 -2.77 -5.40
N GLY A 57 12.44 -3.28 -4.19
CA GLY A 57 12.04 -4.67 -3.93
C GLY A 57 10.53 -4.88 -3.77
N CYS A 58 9.71 -3.83 -3.91
CA CYS A 58 8.27 -3.92 -3.76
C CYS A 58 7.57 -4.25 -5.07
N ASP A 59 6.40 -4.88 -4.98
CA ASP A 59 5.50 -5.06 -6.11
C ASP A 59 4.48 -3.92 -6.19
N GLY A 60 4.77 -2.92 -7.03
CA GLY A 60 3.88 -1.79 -7.29
C GLY A 60 3.87 -0.74 -6.17
N PHE A 61 2.68 -0.44 -5.63
CA PHE A 61 2.49 0.49 -4.52
C PHE A 61 2.57 -0.26 -3.19
N ASP A 62 3.45 0.18 -2.31
CA ASP A 62 3.53 -0.34 -0.96
C ASP A 62 3.05 0.71 0.04
N LEU A 63 1.94 0.43 0.70
CA LEU A 63 1.12 1.40 1.41
C LEU A 63 1.51 1.43 2.89
N SER A 64 1.38 2.59 3.54
CA SER A 64 1.40 2.65 5.01
C SER A 64 0.32 1.74 5.61
N ARG A 65 0.53 1.33 6.86
CA ARG A 65 -0.38 0.42 7.58
C ARG A 65 -1.80 0.98 7.66
N GLU A 66 -1.93 2.27 7.88
CA GLU A 66 -3.19 3.00 7.98
C GLU A 66 -3.91 3.08 6.62
N ALA A 67 -3.16 3.31 5.55
CA ALA A 67 -3.72 3.30 4.21
C ALA A 67 -4.19 1.89 3.80
N PHE A 68 -3.36 0.88 4.06
CA PHE A 68 -3.68 -0.51 3.76
C PHE A 68 -4.92 -1.00 4.53
N SER A 69 -4.95 -0.80 5.85
CA SER A 69 -6.08 -1.21 6.71
C SER A 69 -7.39 -0.52 6.35
N THR A 70 -7.36 0.63 5.65
CA THR A 70 -8.56 1.27 5.14
C THR A 70 -9.22 0.43 4.03
N ILE A 71 -8.42 -0.15 3.14
CA ILE A 71 -8.90 -0.84 1.93
C ILE A 71 -8.92 -2.36 2.04
N ALA A 72 -8.16 -2.95 2.97
CA ALA A 72 -8.01 -4.38 3.12
C ALA A 72 -8.12 -4.85 4.58
N ASN A 73 -8.77 -6.00 4.78
CA ASN A 73 -8.92 -6.66 6.07
C ASN A 73 -7.64 -7.45 6.39
N THR A 74 -7.05 -7.22 7.56
CA THR A 74 -5.81 -7.89 8.01
C THR A 74 -6.06 -9.16 8.82
N TYR A 75 -7.33 -9.59 8.96
CA TYR A 75 -7.75 -10.59 9.95
C TYR A 75 -7.70 -12.06 9.49
N ILE A 76 -7.16 -12.37 8.32
CA ILE A 76 -6.93 -13.77 7.92
C ILE A 76 -5.43 -14.11 8.13
N ILE A 77 -5.24 -15.10 8.99
CA ILE A 77 -4.03 -15.60 9.63
C ILE A 77 -2.84 -15.86 8.65
N THR A 78 -1.63 -15.52 9.14
CA THR A 78 -0.27 -15.86 8.63
C THR A 78 0.13 -15.42 7.23
N LEU A 79 0.21 -14.11 6.98
CA LEU A 79 1.08 -13.54 5.94
C LEU A 79 1.73 -12.23 6.42
N ILE A 80 2.50 -12.32 7.50
CA ILE A 80 3.38 -11.23 7.95
C ILE A 80 4.69 -11.24 7.13
N ASN A 81 4.60 -11.30 5.80
CA ASN A 81 5.79 -11.21 4.95
C ASN A 81 5.96 -9.83 4.31
N CYS A 82 4.89 -9.06 4.07
CA CYS A 82 5.02 -7.66 3.64
C CYS A 82 5.08 -6.66 4.81
N ILE A 83 4.42 -6.90 5.95
CA ILE A 83 4.44 -5.96 7.08
C ILE A 83 5.79 -5.99 7.83
N ASN A 84 6.44 -7.17 7.92
CA ASN A 84 7.69 -7.31 8.68
C ASN A 84 8.94 -6.79 7.96
N ASN A 85 8.89 -6.53 6.65
CA ASN A 85 10.06 -6.04 5.90
C ASN A 85 10.30 -4.52 6.02
N TYR A 86 9.44 -3.80 6.75
CA TYR A 86 9.57 -2.37 6.96
C TYR A 86 10.35 -1.96 8.23
N ASN A 87 10.87 -2.92 8.99
CA ASN A 87 11.64 -2.68 10.22
C ASN A 87 13.06 -3.27 10.16
N ASN A 88 13.78 -3.08 9.06
CA ASN A 88 15.23 -3.28 9.02
C ASN A 88 15.91 -2.18 8.21
#